data_AF-A0A0D5NE88-F1
#
_entry.id   AF-A0A0D5NE88-F1
#
_cell.length_a   1.000
_cell.length_b   1.000
_cell.length_c   1.000
_cell.angle_alpha   90.00
_cell.angle_beta   90.00
_cell.angle_gamma   90.00
#
_symmetry.space_group_name_H-M   'P 1'
#
loop_
_entity.id
_entity.type
_entity.pdbx_description
1 polymer ?
#
loop_
_entity_poly.entity_id
_entity_poly.type
_entity_poly.pdbx_seq_one_letter_code
_entity_poly.pdbx_strand_id
1 'polypeptide(L)'
;MTDEELLQGMARGDQACFEALIHRYHAPLSGYLQRQLKDTGRAEDMVQETFLKLIRQLQMGRIPGNVQAWLYRVAANQCRDYWKSAAYQTDKNRFGEPPERRDERPSVVELAERQETRKEIMESLDGLPLVQKEVVMLRFYQDLKLQDIADILQLPLGSVKTHLYKGLRTLKSRISAETADLGTTQGGEQNERAKRQ
;
A
#
# COMPACT_ATOMS: atom_id res chain seq x y z
N MET A 1 -12.15 20.42 9.10
CA MET A 1 -12.62 20.43 7.70
C MET A 1 -12.59 19.01 7.15
N THR A 2 -13.75 18.50 6.79
CA THR A 2 -13.92 17.18 6.17
C THR A 2 -13.40 17.20 4.73
N ASP A 3 -13.16 16.03 4.15
CA ASP A 3 -12.72 15.96 2.74
C ASP A 3 -13.78 16.53 1.79
N GLU A 4 -15.07 16.30 2.08
CA GLU A 4 -16.16 16.84 1.29
C GLU A 4 -16.15 18.38 1.29
N GLU A 5 -15.99 18.99 2.47
CA GLU A 5 -15.88 20.45 2.60
C GLU A 5 -14.70 21.00 1.79
N LEU A 6 -13.55 20.33 1.85
CA LEU A 6 -12.35 20.70 1.10
C LEU A 6 -12.60 20.63 -0.42
N LEU A 7 -13.18 19.54 -0.90
CA LEU A 7 -13.46 19.37 -2.34
C LEU A 7 -14.48 20.39 -2.85
N GLN A 8 -15.50 20.70 -2.05
CA GLN A 8 -16.51 21.71 -2.37
C GLN A 8 -15.89 23.11 -2.42
N GLY A 9 -15.01 23.45 -1.48
CA GLY A 9 -14.24 24.70 -1.52
C GLY A 9 -13.32 24.78 -2.73
N MET A 10 -12.56 23.73 -3.00
CA MET A 10 -11.69 23.62 -4.18
C MET A 10 -12.46 23.77 -5.49
N ALA A 11 -13.65 23.17 -5.61
CA ALA A 11 -14.51 23.31 -6.79
C ALA A 11 -14.97 24.75 -7.03
N ARG A 12 -15.02 25.58 -5.97
CA ARG A 12 -15.31 27.02 -6.04
C ARG A 12 -14.06 27.89 -6.21
N GLY A 13 -12.87 27.30 -6.29
CA GLY A 13 -11.60 28.02 -6.42
C GLY A 13 -11.00 28.51 -5.10
N ASP A 14 -11.43 27.97 -3.96
CA ASP A 14 -10.85 28.31 -2.66
C ASP A 14 -9.44 27.71 -2.51
N GLN A 15 -8.43 28.58 -2.51
CA GLN A 15 -7.03 28.22 -2.38
C GLN A 15 -6.70 27.60 -1.01
N ALA A 16 -7.34 28.04 0.08
CA ALA A 16 -7.08 27.47 1.40
C ALA A 16 -7.55 26.01 1.48
N CYS A 17 -8.67 25.69 0.82
CA CYS A 17 -9.15 24.32 0.70
C CYS A 17 -8.19 23.45 -0.13
N PHE A 18 -7.59 24.01 -1.18
CA PHE A 18 -6.56 23.33 -1.97
C PHE A 18 -5.33 23.00 -1.12
N GLU A 19 -4.76 24.00 -0.44
CA GLU A 19 -3.57 23.84 0.41
C GLU A 19 -3.80 22.81 1.52
N ALA A 20 -4.95 22.85 2.18
CA ALA A 20 -5.29 21.89 3.22
C ALA A 20 -5.42 20.45 2.70
N LEU A 21 -5.97 20.26 1.49
CA LEU A 21 -6.08 18.95 0.86
C LEU A 21 -4.69 18.42 0.46
N ILE A 22 -3.85 19.26 -0.14
CA ILE A 22 -2.47 18.91 -0.50
C ILE A 22 -1.68 18.51 0.75
N HIS A 23 -1.71 19.33 1.80
CA HIS A 23 -1.02 19.05 3.05
C HIS A 23 -1.46 17.71 3.67
N ARG A 24 -2.74 17.35 3.54
CA ARG A 24 -3.29 16.08 4.05
C ARG A 24 -2.81 14.86 3.29
N TYR A 25 -2.73 14.93 1.95
CA TYR A 25 -2.54 13.73 1.12
C TYR A 25 -1.19 13.63 0.42
N HIS A 26 -0.41 14.70 0.31
CA HIS A 26 0.86 14.69 -0.41
C HIS A 26 1.83 13.66 0.16
N ALA A 27 2.17 13.74 1.45
CA ALA A 27 3.13 12.83 2.06
C ALA A 27 2.68 11.35 2.04
N PRO A 28 1.41 11.01 2.39
CA PRO A 28 0.92 9.63 2.25
C PRO A 28 0.99 9.09 0.82
N LEU A 29 0.61 9.91 -0.16
CA LEU A 29 0.56 9.54 -1.58
C LEU A 29 1.97 9.40 -2.17
N SER A 30 2.86 10.35 -1.87
CA SER A 30 4.28 10.32 -2.25
C SER A 30 4.95 9.07 -1.68
N GLY A 31 4.73 8.77 -0.39
CA GLY A 31 5.25 7.55 0.22
C GLY A 31 4.73 6.28 -0.46
N TYR A 32 3.46 6.23 -0.86
CA TYR A 32 2.92 5.09 -1.62
C TYR A 32 3.61 4.95 -2.99
N LEU A 33 3.72 6.04 -3.76
CA LEU A 33 4.32 6.03 -5.09
C LEU A 33 5.81 5.72 -5.08
N GLN A 34 6.57 6.28 -4.12
CA GLN A 34 8.00 5.96 -3.93
C GLN A 34 8.20 4.46 -3.69
N ARG A 35 7.32 3.82 -2.91
CA ARG A 35 7.37 2.37 -2.66
C ARG A 35 7.03 1.52 -3.88
N GLN A 36 6.20 2.05 -4.78
CA GLN A 36 5.84 1.36 -6.02
C GLN A 36 6.92 1.47 -7.09
N LEU A 37 7.49 2.67 -7.26
CA LEU A 37 8.38 2.98 -8.37
C LEU A 37 9.86 2.77 -8.03
N LYS A 38 10.23 2.88 -6.75
CA LYS A 38 11.63 2.97 -6.29
C LYS A 38 12.42 4.10 -6.98
N ASP A 39 11.72 5.13 -7.44
CA ASP A 39 12.24 6.32 -8.11
C ASP A 39 11.53 7.54 -7.52
N THR A 40 12.26 8.36 -6.76
CA THR A 40 11.71 9.52 -6.06
C THR A 40 11.27 10.62 -7.03
N GLY A 41 12.00 10.83 -8.13
CA GLY A 41 11.66 11.85 -9.11
C GLY A 41 10.34 11.53 -9.80
N ARG A 42 10.21 10.29 -10.29
CA ARG A 42 8.96 9.84 -10.91
C ARG A 42 7.79 9.76 -9.92
N ALA A 43 8.05 9.42 -8.67
CA ALA A 43 7.01 9.41 -7.66
C ALA A 43 6.44 10.83 -7.47
N GLU A 44 7.29 11.85 -7.39
CA GLU A 44 6.84 13.23 -7.23
C GLU A 44 6.06 13.73 -8.46
N ASP A 45 6.51 13.41 -9.68
CA ASP A 45 5.78 13.73 -10.91
C ASP A 45 4.38 13.09 -10.91
N MET A 46 4.27 11.82 -10.50
CA MET A 46 2.99 11.12 -10.39
C MET A 46 2.09 11.70 -9.30
N VAL A 47 2.64 12.18 -8.18
CA VAL A 47 1.86 12.90 -7.16
C VAL A 47 1.25 14.15 -7.76
N GLN A 48 2.06 14.96 -8.44
CA GLN A 48 1.61 16.21 -9.07
C GLN A 48 0.52 15.94 -10.12
N GLU A 49 0.73 14.98 -11.02
CA GLU A 49 -0.27 14.63 -12.04
C GLU A 49 -1.56 14.08 -11.41
N THR A 50 -1.48 13.37 -10.28
CA THR A 50 -2.66 12.92 -9.53
C THR A 50 -3.50 14.09 -9.02
N PHE A 51 -2.87 15.09 -8.40
CA PHE A 51 -3.57 16.28 -7.93
C PHE A 51 -4.07 17.15 -9.08
N LEU A 52 -3.33 17.28 -10.17
CA LEU A 52 -3.78 17.97 -11.38
C LEU A 52 -5.04 17.31 -11.97
N LYS A 53 -5.09 15.97 -12.02
CA LYS A 53 -6.30 15.23 -12.42
C LYS A 53 -7.46 15.49 -11.47
N LEU A 54 -7.22 15.61 -10.16
CA LEU A 54 -8.27 15.94 -9.19
C LEU A 54 -8.85 17.32 -9.48
N ILE A 55 -8.00 18.33 -9.65
CA ILE A 55 -8.43 19.70 -9.98
C ILE A 55 -9.27 19.71 -11.25
N ARG A 56 -8.79 19.08 -12.34
CA ARG A 56 -9.53 18.98 -13.60
C ARG A 56 -10.90 18.32 -13.41
N GLN A 57 -10.96 17.28 -12.58
CA GLN A 57 -12.23 16.59 -12.29
C GLN A 57 -13.21 17.50 -11.52
N LEU A 58 -12.73 18.24 -10.52
CA LEU A 58 -13.55 19.18 -9.75
C LEU A 58 -14.06 20.32 -10.62
N GLN A 59 -13.24 20.84 -11.54
CA GLN A 59 -13.65 21.85 -12.53
C GLN A 59 -14.77 21.35 -13.45
N MET A 60 -14.86 20.04 -13.70
CA MET A 60 -15.96 19.42 -14.44
C MET A 60 -17.21 19.17 -13.57
N GLY A 61 -17.25 19.64 -12.32
CA GLY A 61 -18.35 19.44 -11.39
C GLY A 61 -18.46 18.01 -10.85
N ARG A 62 -17.42 17.18 -11.03
CA ARG A 62 -17.43 15.77 -10.63
C ARG A 62 -16.70 15.60 -9.30
N ILE A 63 -17.42 15.67 -8.19
CA ILE A 63 -16.83 15.53 -6.86
C ILE A 63 -16.72 14.04 -6.49
N PRO A 64 -15.53 13.50 -6.18
CA PRO A 64 -15.39 12.13 -5.70
C PRO A 64 -16.13 11.95 -4.35
N GLY A 65 -16.91 10.87 -4.21
CA GLY A 65 -17.53 10.52 -2.93
C GLY A 65 -16.52 10.09 -1.85
N ASN A 66 -15.34 9.59 -2.26
CA ASN A 66 -14.20 9.31 -1.38
C ASN A 66 -12.92 9.75 -2.09
N VAL A 67 -12.37 10.91 -1.71
CA VAL A 67 -11.16 11.47 -2.34
C VAL A 67 -9.95 10.58 -2.11
N GLN A 68 -9.82 9.97 -0.94
CA GLN A 68 -8.68 9.12 -0.62
C GLN A 68 -8.65 7.90 -1.56
N ALA A 69 -9.76 7.16 -1.66
CA ALA A 69 -9.88 6.04 -2.58
C ALA A 69 -9.66 6.47 -4.04
N TRP A 70 -10.16 7.65 -4.42
CA TRP A 70 -9.97 8.20 -5.76
C TRP A 70 -8.49 8.51 -6.07
N LEU A 71 -7.77 9.16 -5.16
CA LEU A 71 -6.36 9.49 -5.29
C LEU A 71 -5.53 8.21 -5.48
N TYR A 72 -5.76 7.20 -4.64
CA TYR A 72 -5.05 5.92 -4.75
C TYR A 72 -5.41 5.14 -6.01
N ARG A 73 -6.65 5.26 -6.53
CA ARG A 73 -7.05 4.69 -7.82
C ARG A 73 -6.25 5.30 -8.97
N VAL A 74 -6.17 6.62 -8.99
CA VAL A 74 -5.43 7.36 -10.04
C VAL A 74 -3.93 7.07 -9.94
N ALA A 75 -3.36 7.03 -8.74
CA ALA A 75 -1.97 6.65 -8.52
C ALA A 75 -1.66 5.22 -8.97
N ALA A 76 -2.49 4.24 -8.59
CA ALA A 76 -2.31 2.84 -8.97
C ALA A 76 -2.39 2.64 -10.50
N ASN A 77 -3.32 3.34 -11.17
CA ASN A 77 -3.42 3.32 -12.63
C ASN A 77 -2.15 3.87 -13.28
N GLN A 78 -1.62 4.99 -12.78
CA GLN A 78 -0.37 5.57 -13.29
C GLN A 78 0.82 4.62 -13.11
N CYS A 79 0.94 3.95 -11.95
CA CYS A 79 1.96 2.92 -11.76
C CYS A 79 1.81 1.80 -12.79
N ARG A 80 0.59 1.30 -13.01
CA ARG A 80 0.34 0.23 -13.99
C ARG A 80 0.73 0.66 -15.41
N ASP A 81 0.39 1.87 -15.80
CA ASP A 81 0.71 2.40 -17.14
C ASP A 81 2.22 2.60 -17.31
N TYR A 82 2.90 3.12 -16.29
CA TYR A 82 4.35 3.24 -16.28
C TYR A 82 5.03 1.88 -16.45
N TRP A 83 4.60 0.89 -15.67
CA TRP A 83 5.14 -0.46 -15.69
C TRP A 83 4.86 -1.20 -17.01
N LYS A 84 3.69 -1.03 -17.60
CA LYS A 84 3.38 -1.53 -18.95
C LYS A 84 4.30 -0.91 -20.01
N SER A 85 4.52 0.40 -19.94
CA SER A 85 5.40 1.12 -20.87
C SER A 85 6.86 0.71 -20.70
N ALA A 86 7.33 0.54 -19.46
CA ALA A 86 8.68 0.06 -19.17
C ALA A 86 8.87 -1.41 -19.63
N ALA A 87 7.88 -2.28 -19.41
CA ALA A 87 7.89 -3.65 -19.89
C ALA A 87 7.94 -3.75 -21.42
N TYR A 88 7.21 -2.88 -22.12
CA TYR A 88 7.25 -2.78 -23.58
C TYR A 88 8.64 -2.36 -24.10
N GLN A 89 9.39 -1.57 -23.33
CA GLN A 89 10.78 -1.19 -23.67
C GLN A 89 11.81 -2.28 -23.35
N THR A 90 11.46 -3.31 -22.57
CA THR A 90 12.41 -4.32 -22.04
C THR A 90 12.10 -5.74 -22.53
N ASP A 91 11.30 -5.88 -23.59
CA ASP A 91 10.49 -7.06 -23.95
C ASP A 91 11.08 -8.47 -23.64
N LYS A 92 10.77 -9.00 -22.44
CA LYS A 92 10.26 -10.36 -22.13
C LYS A 92 10.27 -10.59 -20.60
N ASN A 93 9.08 -10.82 -20.04
CA ASN A 93 8.79 -11.26 -18.66
C ASN A 93 8.99 -10.24 -17.51
N ARG A 94 7.89 -9.69 -16.97
CA ARG A 94 7.55 -9.62 -15.51
C ARG A 94 6.38 -8.67 -15.19
N PHE A 95 5.23 -8.90 -15.80
CA PHE A 95 3.97 -8.69 -15.07
C PHE A 95 3.22 -9.99 -15.21
N GLY A 96 3.32 -10.82 -14.17
CA GLY A 96 2.57 -12.05 -14.11
C GLY A 96 1.11 -11.71 -14.33
N GLU A 97 0.54 -12.22 -15.42
CA GLU A 97 -0.90 -12.33 -15.54
C GLU A 97 -1.43 -12.90 -14.22
N PRO A 98 -2.53 -12.34 -13.67
CA PRO A 98 -3.19 -12.99 -12.56
C PRO A 98 -3.54 -14.40 -13.03
N PRO A 99 -3.11 -15.48 -12.35
CA PRO A 99 -3.66 -16.77 -12.68
C PRO A 99 -5.16 -16.68 -12.44
N GLU A 100 -5.94 -16.78 -13.53
CA GLU A 100 -7.36 -17.03 -13.46
C GLU A 100 -7.55 -18.36 -12.74
N ARG A 101 -7.73 -18.29 -11.42
CA ARG A 101 -8.36 -19.35 -10.65
C ARG A 101 -9.55 -18.73 -9.95
N ARG A 102 -10.73 -18.98 -10.53
CA ARG A 102 -11.96 -19.10 -9.76
C ARG A 102 -11.72 -20.26 -8.81
N ASP A 103 -11.62 -20.00 -7.51
CA ASP A 103 -11.83 -21.03 -6.50
C ASP A 103 -12.23 -20.42 -5.15
N GLU A 104 -12.86 -21.28 -4.37
CA GLU A 104 -13.90 -21.06 -3.38
C GLU A 104 -13.48 -20.22 -2.17
N ARG A 105 -14.49 -19.54 -1.61
CA ARG A 105 -14.39 -18.61 -0.49
C ARG A 105 -13.89 -19.32 0.79
N PRO A 106 -12.87 -18.79 1.50
CA PRO A 106 -12.78 -18.95 2.94
C PRO A 106 -13.54 -17.82 3.64
N SER A 107 -14.31 -18.18 4.66
CA SER A 107 -15.05 -17.25 5.51
C SER A 107 -14.12 -16.40 6.38
N VAL A 108 -14.62 -15.19 6.64
CA VAL A 108 -14.30 -14.19 7.67
C VAL A 108 -13.12 -14.53 8.60
N VAL A 109 -12.08 -13.69 8.57
CA VAL A 109 -11.04 -13.67 9.60
C VAL A 109 -10.98 -12.25 10.18
N GLU A 110 -11.38 -12.14 11.44
CA GLU A 110 -10.95 -11.07 12.34
C GLU A 110 -9.46 -11.23 12.60
N LEU A 111 -8.67 -10.20 12.28
CA LEU A 111 -7.41 -9.93 12.98
C LEU A 111 -6.92 -8.53 12.60
N ALA A 112 -7.01 -7.57 13.52
CA ALA A 112 -6.10 -6.42 13.57
C ALA A 112 -6.27 -5.63 14.87
N GLU A 113 -5.54 -6.01 15.91
CA GLU A 113 -5.09 -5.04 16.91
C GLU A 113 -3.61 -5.29 17.21
N ARG A 114 -2.77 -4.34 16.79
CA ARG A 114 -1.81 -3.63 17.65
C ARG A 114 -0.99 -2.64 16.82
N GLN A 115 -0.95 -1.41 17.32
CA GLN A 115 -0.04 -0.36 16.89
C GLN A 115 1.30 -0.55 17.60
N GLU A 116 2.19 -1.31 17.00
CA GLU A 116 3.64 -1.11 17.16
C GLU A 116 4.28 -1.76 15.92
N THR A 117 5.45 -1.31 15.48
CA THR A 117 6.20 -1.91 14.34
C THR A 117 5.91 -1.37 12.93
N ARG A 118 5.77 -0.05 12.73
CA ARG A 118 5.58 0.51 11.37
C ARG A 118 6.79 0.29 10.42
N LYS A 119 8.01 0.20 10.97
CA LYS A 119 9.27 0.05 10.22
C LYS A 119 9.64 -1.41 9.92
N GLU A 120 9.55 -2.33 10.89
CA GLU A 120 9.89 -3.74 10.65
C GLU A 120 8.81 -4.44 9.80
N ILE A 121 7.55 -4.01 9.91
CA ILE A 121 6.49 -4.42 8.96
C ILE A 121 6.85 -3.93 7.55
N MET A 122 7.40 -2.72 7.40
CA MET A 122 7.80 -2.14 6.11
C MET A 122 8.91 -2.93 5.42
N GLU A 123 9.95 -3.35 6.14
CA GLU A 123 11.04 -4.18 5.62
C GLU A 123 10.52 -5.60 5.28
N SER A 124 9.59 -6.11 6.08
CA SER A 124 8.93 -7.39 5.82
C SER A 124 8.08 -7.40 4.54
N LEU A 125 7.58 -6.23 4.08
CA LEU A 125 6.78 -6.10 2.87
C LEU A 125 7.57 -6.33 1.58
N ASP A 126 8.89 -6.09 1.56
CA ASP A 126 9.68 -6.14 0.32
C ASP A 126 9.84 -7.55 -0.26
N GLY A 127 9.62 -8.59 0.55
CA GLY A 127 9.58 -9.96 0.03
C GLY A 127 8.19 -10.47 -0.32
N LEU A 128 7.17 -9.62 -0.34
CA LEU A 128 5.85 -9.97 -0.84
C LEU A 128 5.78 -9.79 -2.37
N PRO A 129 5.04 -10.66 -3.08
CA PRO A 129 4.59 -10.37 -4.44
C PRO A 129 3.89 -9.01 -4.51
N LEU A 130 4.14 -8.26 -5.59
CA LEU A 130 3.71 -6.86 -5.77
C LEU A 130 2.23 -6.63 -5.40
N VAL A 131 1.33 -7.48 -5.91
CA VAL A 131 -0.12 -7.37 -5.66
C VAL A 131 -0.47 -7.58 -4.18
N GLN A 132 0.21 -8.49 -3.49
CA GLN A 132 -0.01 -8.72 -2.06
C GLN A 132 0.49 -7.53 -1.23
N LYS A 133 1.67 -7.00 -1.58
CA LYS A 133 2.23 -5.79 -0.99
C LYS A 133 1.27 -4.59 -1.15
N GLU A 134 0.73 -4.41 -2.35
CA GLU A 134 -0.25 -3.36 -2.66
C GLU A 134 -1.52 -3.46 -1.82
N VAL A 135 -2.13 -4.64 -1.78
CA VAL A 135 -3.35 -4.88 -1.00
C VAL A 135 -3.13 -4.61 0.49
N VAL A 136 -1.99 -5.07 1.04
CA VAL A 136 -1.64 -4.81 2.45
C VAL A 136 -1.40 -3.32 2.70
N MET A 137 -0.67 -2.63 1.82
CA MET A 137 -0.43 -1.19 1.97
C MET A 137 -1.72 -0.39 1.91
N LEU A 138 -2.57 -0.63 0.92
CA LEU A 138 -3.84 0.07 0.79
C LEU A 138 -4.78 -0.20 1.97
N ARG A 139 -4.77 -1.44 2.53
CA ARG A 139 -5.61 -1.77 3.67
C ARG A 139 -5.11 -1.19 4.98
N PHE A 140 -3.81 -1.31 5.29
CA PHE A 140 -3.29 -1.00 6.63
C PHE A 140 -2.62 0.36 6.75
N TYR A 141 -2.03 0.89 5.66
CA TYR A 141 -1.41 2.21 5.69
C TYR A 141 -2.38 3.32 5.27
N GLN A 142 -3.39 2.97 4.48
CA GLN A 142 -4.38 3.93 3.96
C GLN A 142 -5.80 3.67 4.47
N ASP A 143 -6.00 2.65 5.31
CA ASP A 143 -7.31 2.27 5.88
C ASP A 143 -8.45 2.17 4.85
N LEU A 144 -8.14 1.76 3.61
CA LEU A 144 -9.14 1.62 2.57
C LEU A 144 -9.99 0.37 2.78
N LYS A 145 -11.27 0.45 2.42
CA LYS A 145 -12.17 -0.71 2.45
C LYS A 145 -11.77 -1.69 1.35
N LEU A 146 -12.00 -2.98 1.59
CA LEU A 146 -11.65 -4.03 0.62
C LEU A 146 -12.32 -3.83 -0.75
N GLN A 147 -13.53 -3.25 -0.76
CA GLN A 147 -14.22 -2.90 -2.00
C GLN A 147 -13.49 -1.78 -2.76
N ASP A 148 -13.06 -0.72 -2.07
CA ASP A 148 -12.29 0.35 -2.70
C ASP A 148 -10.97 -0.18 -3.27
N ILE A 149 -10.30 -1.09 -2.54
CA ILE A 149 -9.06 -1.74 -2.99
C ILE A 149 -9.31 -2.59 -4.24
N ALA A 150 -10.42 -3.32 -4.29
CA ALA A 150 -10.82 -4.11 -5.45
C ALA A 150 -10.96 -3.23 -6.69
N ASP A 151 -11.62 -2.08 -6.55
CA ASP A 151 -11.80 -1.14 -7.64
C ASP A 151 -10.48 -0.44 -8.04
N ILE A 152 -9.63 -0.09 -7.06
CA ILE A 152 -8.31 0.52 -7.28
C ILE A 152 -7.40 -0.42 -8.08
N LEU A 153 -7.31 -1.67 -7.63
CA LEU A 153 -6.42 -2.67 -8.24
C LEU A 153 -7.05 -3.36 -9.44
N GLN A 154 -8.32 -3.10 -9.74
CA GLN A 154 -9.10 -3.79 -10.79
C GLN A 154 -9.07 -5.31 -10.61
N LEU A 155 -9.28 -5.76 -9.37
CA LEU A 155 -9.31 -7.16 -8.99
C LEU A 155 -10.68 -7.52 -8.43
N PRO A 156 -11.17 -8.76 -8.64
CA PRO A 156 -12.35 -9.24 -7.92
C PRO A 156 -12.16 -9.14 -6.40
N LEU A 157 -13.22 -8.78 -5.66
CA LEU A 157 -13.17 -8.68 -4.19
C LEU A 157 -12.66 -9.97 -3.53
N GLY A 158 -13.01 -11.15 -4.08
CA GLY A 158 -12.49 -12.44 -3.62
C GLY A 158 -10.98 -12.58 -3.78
N SER A 159 -10.43 -12.07 -4.90
CA SER A 159 -8.99 -12.03 -5.15
C SER A 159 -8.29 -11.08 -4.17
N VAL A 160 -8.86 -9.90 -3.89
CA VAL A 160 -8.32 -8.97 -2.88
C VAL A 160 -8.23 -9.63 -1.51
N LYS A 161 -9.30 -10.30 -1.05
CA LYS A 161 -9.30 -11.04 0.22
C LYS A 161 -8.21 -12.12 0.25
N THR A 162 -8.05 -12.85 -0.86
CA THR A 162 -7.02 -13.90 -0.99
C THR A 162 -5.61 -13.32 -0.95
N HIS A 163 -5.35 -12.21 -1.66
CA HIS A 163 -4.07 -11.53 -1.65
C HIS A 163 -3.74 -10.94 -0.28
N LEU A 164 -4.73 -10.35 0.39
CA LEU A 164 -4.58 -9.84 1.75
C LEU A 164 -4.21 -10.97 2.73
N TYR A 165 -4.95 -12.08 2.68
CA TYR A 165 -4.68 -13.25 3.53
C TYR A 165 -3.28 -13.82 3.29
N LYS A 166 -2.90 -14.04 2.03
CA LYS A 166 -1.57 -14.55 1.67
C LYS A 166 -0.47 -13.59 2.12
N GLY A 167 -0.64 -12.29 1.90
CA GLY A 167 0.30 -11.26 2.33
C GLY A 167 0.50 -11.26 3.84
N LEU A 168 -0.58 -11.24 4.61
CA LEU A 168 -0.54 -11.30 6.08
C LEU A 168 0.10 -12.59 6.59
N ARG A 169 -0.19 -13.74 5.96
CA ARG A 169 0.42 -15.02 6.34
C ARG A 169 1.93 -15.00 6.12
N THR A 170 2.40 -14.48 4.99
CA THR A 170 3.83 -14.36 4.71
C THR A 170 4.51 -13.38 5.67
N LEU A 171 3.89 -12.24 5.98
CA LEU A 171 4.40 -11.30 6.98
C LEU A 171 4.50 -11.95 8.36
N LYS A 172 3.44 -12.63 8.81
CA LYS A 172 3.45 -13.35 10.09
C LYS A 172 4.57 -14.37 10.17
N SER A 173 4.78 -15.18 9.12
CA SER A 173 5.85 -16.18 9.11
C SER A 173 7.25 -15.57 9.22
N ARG A 174 7.46 -14.37 8.65
CA ARG A 174 8.75 -13.68 8.67
C ARG A 174 9.03 -13.07 10.03
N ILE A 175 8.05 -12.33 10.58
CA ILE A 175 8.16 -11.73 11.90
C ILE A 175 8.39 -12.83 12.96
N SER A 176 7.66 -13.95 12.89
CA SER A 176 7.86 -15.07 13.82
C SER A 176 9.23 -15.74 13.70
N ALA A 177 9.79 -15.85 12.48
CA ALA A 177 11.13 -16.39 12.27
C ALA A 177 12.23 -15.44 12.81
N GLU A 178 12.05 -14.14 12.62
CA GLU A 178 12.98 -13.10 13.07
C GLU A 178 12.99 -12.96 14.61
N THR A 179 11.83 -13.09 15.25
CA THR A 179 11.75 -13.17 16.72
C THR A 179 12.35 -14.46 17.30
N ALA A 180 12.39 -15.55 16.53
CA ALA A 180 13.00 -16.81 16.99
C ALA A 180 14.53 -16.74 16.91
N ASP A 181 15.09 -16.02 15.93
CA ASP A 181 16.54 -15.86 15.75
C ASP A 181 17.18 -14.96 16.83
N LEU A 182 16.45 -13.92 17.26
CA LEU A 182 16.85 -13.03 18.36
C LEU A 182 16.82 -13.70 19.75
N GLY A 183 16.19 -14.87 19.88
CA GLY A 183 16.10 -15.63 21.13
C GLY A 183 17.27 -16.59 21.39
N THR A 184 18.17 -16.78 20.41
CA THR A 184 19.22 -17.82 20.46
C THR A 184 20.64 -17.31 20.75
N THR A 185 20.86 -16.00 20.91
CA THR A 185 22.23 -15.43 21.05
C THR A 185 22.66 -15.09 22.48
N GLN A 186 21.89 -15.40 23.53
CA GLN A 186 22.34 -15.25 24.92
C GLN A 186 22.10 -16.52 25.74
N GLY A 187 23.08 -17.43 25.76
CA GLY A 187 23.02 -18.61 26.62
C GLY A 187 24.24 -19.52 26.57
N GLY A 188 25.42 -18.98 26.26
CA GLY A 188 26.58 -19.80 25.94
C GLY A 188 27.91 -19.25 26.40
N GLU A 189 28.01 -18.60 27.56
CA GLU A 189 29.32 -18.32 28.16
C GLU A 189 29.31 -18.52 29.68
N GLN A 190 30.19 -19.43 30.12
CA GLN A 190 30.82 -19.55 31.43
C GLN A 190 30.02 -20.20 32.57
N ASN A 191 29.94 -21.54 32.53
CA ASN A 191 29.94 -22.34 33.76
C ASN A 191 31.22 -23.21 33.80
N GLU A 192 32.37 -22.54 33.95
CA GLU A 192 33.64 -23.17 34.35
C GLU A 192 34.12 -22.49 35.63
N ARG A 193 33.73 -23.03 36.80
CA ARG A 193 34.50 -23.02 38.07
C ARG A 193 33.68 -23.66 39.18
N ALA A 194 33.61 -24.99 39.15
CA ALA A 194 33.33 -25.79 40.35
C ALA A 194 33.82 -27.22 40.14
N LYS A 195 35.14 -27.43 40.16
CA LYS A 195 35.80 -28.71 40.49
C LYS A 195 37.32 -28.55 40.52
N ARG A 196 37.85 -28.49 41.74
CA ARG A 196 39.19 -28.88 42.24
C ARG A 196 39.24 -28.29 43.65
N GLN A 197 38.98 -29.13 44.66
CA GLN A 197 40.02 -29.82 45.44
C GLN A 197 40.90 -28.83 46.19
#